data_AF-A0AAN0JK39-F1
#
_entry.id   AF-A0AAN0JK39-F1
#
_cell.length_a   1.000
_cell.length_b   1.000
_cell.length_c   1.000
_cell.angle_alpha   90.00
_cell.angle_beta   90.00
_cell.angle_gamma   90.00
#
_symmetry.space_group_name_H-M   'P 1'
#
loop_
_entity.id
_entity.type
_entity.pdbx_description
1 polymer ?
#
loop_
_entity_poly.entity_id
_entity_poly.type
_entity_poly.pdbx_seq_one_letter_code
_entity_poly.pdbx_strand_id
1 'polypeptide(L)'
;QFEFPPNTVLVSAVYAVSLSKPLLKRLKLEIQHCVDLTGQPALSHHLKFAIAPVSTPSLPYQFAIVEGGEFSSNSGYGSIERKEFCLLCILARILGDDGGGGGGGQQQPQGQRAGIGYTDVKKNMKYAGLIYYEEEQVEDLVTFTAAKELEVLIQFVKRKCSQAKIGPDISFSFECPYNCIELKFNAHQDKPTTGWTVTPQTKPSRLYQEDIDKFGDKQHSRPSCCLISVYGSPDAVPFLNYSVPLVGVVKPVTLIIHRARRNPPPPSTTFRIPEQSDQSTQKDKGGLHHPATSTGKEETDSDYRETLGSTGAGPDSSKSDDEKPPDVSEFFPKLEDFESEEKITKKYSTHLTKEEQEFIEKVNVILVTATTIEYRAVMGATEPTGGDKKYIKVITKDRSTNFILAKYGLCNVAVIMTEQGPDNTQRVLTSVLDDVKAEFVIAIGICYGVKEDKTEELGDKTKLANIIVAKSIVNTEHQRSEEKRNVLPDTYHCGEKLLNLFKHDKVFNFKDKSVKVHVGVLASEFTLHRNEEEKQKILKQVPQALGGEMEANGINRVAVAKKDKFQWIVIKSIVDWGNEDKDKTWQPFGAVSCARFVLKCLKDQPDEGDPLKKQ
;
A
#
# COMPACT_ATOMS: atom_id res chain seq x y z
N GLN A 1 23.48 2.20 19.08
CA GLN A 1 24.25 1.15 19.78
C GLN A 1 23.55 0.90 21.10
N PHE A 2 23.25 -0.35 21.42
CA PHE A 2 22.47 -0.73 22.61
C PHE A 2 23.33 -1.65 23.48
N GLU A 3 23.24 -1.45 24.78
CA GLU A 3 23.85 -2.32 25.79
C GLU A 3 22.73 -2.80 26.71
N PHE A 4 22.50 -4.12 26.74
CA PHE A 4 21.45 -4.74 27.54
C PHE A 4 22.01 -5.33 28.84
N PRO A 5 21.18 -5.44 29.90
CA PRO A 5 21.58 -6.07 31.16
C PRO A 5 22.17 -7.48 30.96
N PRO A 6 23.15 -7.90 31.79
CA PRO A 6 23.75 -9.23 31.69
C PRO A 6 22.72 -10.33 31.88
N ASN A 7 23.00 -11.51 31.32
CA ASN A 7 22.12 -12.69 31.36
C ASN A 7 20.72 -12.41 30.76
N THR A 8 20.67 -11.61 29.70
CA THR A 8 19.44 -11.38 28.96
C THR A 8 19.63 -11.58 27.46
N VAL A 9 18.54 -11.91 26.77
CA VAL A 9 18.49 -11.92 25.31
C VAL A 9 17.37 -11.01 24.83
N LEU A 10 17.65 -10.21 23.80
CA LEU A 10 16.65 -9.39 23.14
C LEU A 10 15.65 -10.27 22.39
N VAL A 11 14.37 -10.14 22.73
CA VAL A 11 13.26 -10.92 22.13
C VAL A 11 12.23 -10.06 21.42
N SER A 12 12.46 -8.75 21.32
CA SER A 12 11.67 -7.83 20.51
C SER A 12 12.57 -6.90 19.70
N ALA A 13 11.99 -6.08 18.82
CA ALA A 13 12.69 -4.89 18.34
C ALA A 13 12.94 -3.86 19.46
N VAL A 14 13.83 -2.89 19.21
CA VAL A 14 13.99 -1.70 20.05
C VAL A 14 13.17 -0.56 19.46
N TYR A 15 12.22 -0.05 20.24
CA TYR A 15 11.29 0.99 19.84
C TYR A 15 11.69 2.33 20.44
N ALA A 16 11.68 3.39 19.65
CA ALA A 16 11.81 4.76 20.16
C ALA A 16 10.41 5.31 20.47
N VAL A 17 10.11 5.49 21.75
CA VAL A 17 8.87 6.10 22.21
C VAL A 17 9.07 7.61 22.29
N SER A 18 8.28 8.35 21.51
CA SER A 18 8.38 9.80 21.39
C SER A 18 7.02 10.46 21.60
N LEU A 19 6.94 11.45 22.49
CA LEU A 19 5.69 12.13 22.86
C LEU A 19 5.83 13.64 22.70
N SER A 20 5.28 14.22 21.64
CA SER A 20 5.45 15.66 21.33
C SER A 20 5.06 16.62 22.46
N LYS A 21 4.24 16.18 23.44
CA LYS A 21 3.90 16.89 24.67
C LYS A 21 3.80 15.90 25.85
N PRO A 22 4.05 16.34 27.10
CA PRO A 22 3.80 15.51 28.28
C PRO A 22 2.34 15.06 28.34
N LEU A 23 2.12 13.76 28.52
CA LEU A 23 0.76 13.21 28.59
C LEU A 23 0.16 13.37 30.00
N LEU A 24 -1.09 13.85 30.05
CA LEU A 24 -1.87 13.92 31.29
C LEU A 24 -2.19 12.53 31.86
N LYS A 25 -2.30 11.51 31.00
CA LYS A 25 -2.54 10.10 31.34
C LYS A 25 -1.41 9.21 30.81
N ARG A 26 -1.18 8.04 31.42
CA ARG A 26 -0.16 7.10 30.94
C ARG A 26 -0.63 6.47 29.62
N LEU A 27 0.29 6.30 28.67
CA LEU A 27 0.04 5.55 27.44
C LEU A 27 0.33 4.08 27.71
N LYS A 28 -0.63 3.19 27.42
CA LYS A 28 -0.38 1.75 27.40
C LYS A 28 0.23 1.40 26.04
N LEU A 29 1.49 1.01 26.05
CA LEU A 29 2.20 0.50 24.87
C LEU A 29 2.06 -1.01 24.84
N GLU A 30 1.77 -1.55 23.67
CA GLU A 30 1.75 -3.00 23.41
C GLU A 30 2.86 -3.32 22.41
N ILE A 31 3.78 -4.18 22.80
CA ILE A 31 5.03 -4.47 22.09
C ILE A 31 5.10 -5.96 21.81
N GLN A 32 5.38 -6.31 20.56
CA GLN A 32 5.52 -7.68 20.11
C GLN A 32 6.85 -8.30 20.60
N HIS A 33 6.85 -9.62 20.84
CA HIS A 33 8.06 -10.40 21.12
C HIS A 33 8.02 -11.76 20.43
N CYS A 34 9.20 -12.34 20.21
CA CYS A 34 9.38 -13.57 19.44
C CYS A 34 9.25 -14.87 20.26
N VAL A 35 9.01 -14.81 21.57
CA VAL A 35 8.83 -16.01 22.41
C VAL A 35 7.39 -16.53 22.31
N ASP A 36 7.22 -17.77 21.87
CA ASP A 36 5.94 -18.47 21.90
C ASP A 36 5.63 -18.96 23.31
N LEU A 37 4.60 -18.36 23.92
CA LEU A 37 4.13 -18.72 25.26
C LEU A 37 3.07 -19.81 25.22
N THR A 38 2.60 -20.19 24.03
CA THR A 38 1.53 -21.19 23.85
C THR A 38 1.96 -22.53 24.43
N GLY A 39 1.22 -23.02 25.42
CA GLY A 39 1.54 -24.28 26.11
C GLY A 39 2.69 -24.19 27.13
N GLN A 40 3.37 -23.05 27.23
CA GLN A 40 4.41 -22.77 28.25
C GLN A 40 4.23 -21.36 28.86
N PRO A 41 3.08 -21.07 29.49
CA PRO A 41 2.77 -19.72 29.99
C PRO A 41 3.75 -19.23 31.07
N ALA A 42 4.41 -20.16 31.79
CA ALA A 42 5.42 -19.84 32.79
C ALA A 42 6.64 -19.08 32.22
N LEU A 43 6.91 -19.20 30.92
CA LEU A 43 7.97 -18.44 30.23
C LEU A 43 7.75 -16.92 30.30
N SER A 44 6.49 -16.46 30.43
CA SER A 44 6.16 -15.04 30.58
C SER A 44 6.85 -14.38 31.77
N HIS A 45 7.10 -15.14 32.86
CA HIS A 45 7.78 -14.64 34.06
C HIS A 45 9.26 -14.31 33.82
N HIS A 46 9.85 -14.82 32.74
CA HIS A 46 11.22 -14.54 32.34
C HIS A 46 11.32 -13.31 31.43
N LEU A 47 10.21 -12.85 30.87
CA LEU A 47 10.17 -11.65 30.03
C LEU A 47 10.15 -10.39 30.91
N LYS A 48 10.94 -9.40 30.50
CA LYS A 48 11.10 -8.13 31.20
C LYS A 48 11.18 -7.01 30.18
N PHE A 49 10.51 -5.89 30.46
CA PHE A 49 10.74 -4.67 29.72
C PHE A 49 12.07 -4.05 30.15
N ALA A 50 12.77 -3.45 29.19
CA ALA A 50 13.93 -2.64 29.46
C ALA A 50 13.85 -1.31 28.71
N ILE A 51 14.35 -0.25 29.33
CA ILE A 51 14.37 1.09 28.74
C ILE A 51 15.74 1.72 28.81
N ALA A 52 16.02 2.60 27.85
CA ALA A 52 17.12 3.55 27.91
C ALA A 52 16.59 4.98 27.69
N PRO A 53 17.07 6.00 28.43
CA PRO A 53 16.74 7.39 28.14
C PRO A 53 17.17 7.78 26.73
N VAL A 54 16.39 8.61 26.04
CA VAL A 54 16.77 9.15 24.71
C VAL A 54 17.78 10.30 24.85
N SER A 55 17.83 10.94 26.02
CA SER A 55 18.70 12.10 26.30
C SER A 55 20.15 11.74 26.63
N THR A 56 20.56 10.47 26.56
CA THR A 56 21.96 10.08 26.77
C THR A 56 22.83 10.63 25.64
N PRO A 57 23.80 11.53 25.91
CA PRO A 57 24.57 12.20 24.87
C PRO A 57 25.58 11.31 24.12
N SER A 58 25.79 10.07 24.57
CA SER A 58 26.79 9.15 24.04
C SER A 58 26.26 7.73 23.89
N LEU A 59 26.77 7.05 22.86
CA LEU A 59 26.58 5.62 22.64
C LEU A 59 27.57 4.81 23.50
N PRO A 60 27.21 3.60 23.97
CA PRO A 60 25.93 2.90 23.79
C PRO A 60 24.79 3.43 24.67
N TYR A 61 23.54 3.29 24.21
CA TYR A 61 22.36 3.43 25.07
C TYR A 61 22.32 2.26 26.04
N GLN A 62 22.44 2.56 27.33
CA GLN A 62 22.38 1.57 28.40
C GLN A 62 20.94 1.31 28.80
N PHE A 63 20.49 0.08 28.59
CA PHE A 63 19.16 -0.37 28.97
C PHE A 63 19.14 -0.87 30.41
N ALA A 64 18.10 -0.50 31.15
CA ALA A 64 17.80 -1.02 32.47
C ALA A 64 16.43 -1.71 32.47
N ILE A 65 16.30 -2.82 33.19
CA ILE A 65 15.01 -3.49 33.40
C ILE A 65 14.08 -2.55 34.16
N VAL A 66 12.82 -2.49 33.74
CA VAL A 66 11.77 -1.76 34.42
C VAL A 66 10.64 -2.68 34.85
N GLU A 67 10.06 -2.35 36.00
CA GLU A 67 8.90 -3.05 36.55
C GLU A 67 7.58 -2.41 36.06
N GLY A 68 6.48 -3.15 36.19
CA GLY A 68 5.13 -2.67 35.85
C GLY A 68 4.67 -2.94 34.41
N GLY A 69 5.34 -3.84 33.68
CA GLY A 69 4.83 -4.40 32.43
C GLY A 69 4.15 -5.76 32.64
N GLU A 70 3.22 -6.09 31.77
CA GLU A 70 2.43 -7.32 31.78
C GLU A 70 2.67 -8.11 30.50
N PHE A 71 2.81 -9.43 30.61
CA PHE A 71 2.91 -10.33 29.47
C PHE A 71 1.72 -11.28 29.51
N SER A 72 0.94 -11.34 28.43
CA SER A 72 -0.16 -12.30 28.38
C SER A 72 0.40 -13.70 28.18
N SER A 73 -0.12 -14.66 28.94
CA SER A 73 0.34 -16.05 28.96
C SER A 73 0.13 -16.84 27.65
N ASN A 74 -0.57 -16.25 26.68
CA ASN A 74 -0.92 -16.87 25.40
C ASN A 74 -0.77 -15.91 24.21
N SER A 75 0.01 -14.84 24.37
CA SER A 75 0.20 -13.81 23.34
C SER A 75 1.68 -13.66 23.00
N GLY A 76 1.96 -13.22 21.78
CA GLY A 76 3.28 -12.72 21.38
C GLY A 76 3.48 -11.25 21.74
N TYR A 77 2.74 -10.70 22.72
CA TYR A 77 2.76 -9.29 23.08
C TYR A 77 2.89 -9.10 24.59
N GLY A 78 3.70 -8.10 24.96
CA GLY A 78 3.72 -7.51 26.30
C GLY A 78 3.17 -6.11 26.28
N SER A 79 2.63 -5.65 27.41
CA SER A 79 2.16 -4.27 27.56
C SER A 79 2.80 -3.53 28.73
N ILE A 80 3.08 -2.25 28.57
CA ILE A 80 3.67 -1.40 29.60
C ILE A 80 3.14 0.03 29.53
N GLU A 81 2.92 0.65 30.68
CA GLU A 81 2.52 2.05 30.75
C GLU A 81 3.72 3.00 30.73
N ARG A 82 3.71 4.01 29.85
CA ARG A 82 4.77 5.05 29.76
C ARG A 82 4.20 6.46 29.67
N LYS A 83 5.00 7.43 30.13
CA LYS A 83 4.73 8.88 30.09
C LYS A 83 5.87 9.72 29.51
N GLU A 84 7.05 9.13 29.38
CA GLU A 84 8.28 9.83 29.02
C GLU A 84 8.90 9.18 27.79
N PHE A 85 9.69 9.99 27.09
CA PHE A 85 10.50 9.53 25.97
C PHE A 85 11.53 8.50 26.44
N CYS A 86 11.54 7.34 25.80
CA CYS A 86 12.54 6.30 26.06
C CYS A 86 12.71 5.41 24.83
N LEU A 87 13.87 4.78 24.73
CA LEU A 87 13.99 3.54 23.97
C LEU A 87 13.39 2.42 24.82
N LEU A 88 12.64 1.51 24.21
CA LEU A 88 11.90 0.45 24.87
C LEU A 88 12.10 -0.88 24.12
N CYS A 89 12.33 -1.96 24.85
CA CYS A 89 12.34 -3.32 24.31
C CYS A 89 11.88 -4.35 25.36
N ILE A 90 11.75 -5.60 24.91
CA ILE A 90 11.50 -6.78 25.75
C ILE A 90 12.74 -7.67 25.71
N LEU A 91 13.20 -8.04 26.89
CA LEU A 91 14.30 -8.95 27.13
C LEU A 91 13.79 -10.21 27.82
N ALA A 92 14.34 -11.36 27.50
CA ALA A 92 14.15 -12.57 28.30
C ALA A 92 15.35 -12.78 29.22
N ARG A 93 15.10 -12.98 30.53
CA ARG A 93 16.13 -13.34 31.50
C ARG A 93 16.53 -14.79 31.33
N ILE A 94 17.84 -15.00 31.29
CA ILE A 94 18.47 -16.29 31.19
C ILE A 94 18.97 -16.62 32.59
N LEU A 95 18.44 -17.68 33.22
CA LEU A 95 19.10 -18.24 34.39
C LEU A 95 20.32 -19.01 33.89
N GLY A 96 21.50 -18.59 34.33
CA GLY A 96 22.73 -19.33 34.10
C GLY A 96 22.64 -20.68 34.81
N ASP A 97 23.21 -21.69 34.17
CA ASP A 97 23.57 -22.93 34.85
C ASP A 97 24.74 -22.56 35.77
N ASP A 98 24.43 -22.15 37.01
CA ASP A 98 25.45 -21.83 38.00
C ASP A 98 26.22 -23.12 38.32
N GLY A 99 27.37 -23.26 37.66
CA GLY A 99 28.33 -24.32 37.90
C GLY A 99 28.62 -24.47 39.39
N GLY A 100 28.42 -25.68 39.89
CA GLY A 100 28.52 -26.00 41.31
C GLY A 100 29.85 -25.59 41.94
N GLY A 101 29.76 -24.70 42.92
CA GLY A 101 30.79 -24.41 43.91
C GLY A 101 30.17 -24.48 45.30
N GLY A 102 30.62 -25.44 46.10
CA GLY A 102 29.98 -25.86 47.35
C GLY A 102 30.03 -24.87 48.53
N GLY A 103 29.12 -25.10 49.47
CA GLY A 103 29.10 -24.48 50.81
C GLY A 103 27.74 -24.73 51.48
N GLY A 104 27.69 -25.63 52.46
CA GLY A 104 26.45 -26.27 52.94
C GLY A 104 25.57 -25.46 53.89
N GLY A 105 24.32 -25.92 54.05
CA GLY A 105 23.43 -25.45 55.12
C GLY A 105 21.94 -25.64 54.84
N GLN A 106 21.40 -26.79 55.30
CA GLN A 106 19.99 -27.10 55.62
C GLN A 106 18.95 -27.21 54.50
N GLN A 107 18.44 -28.45 54.37
CA GLN A 107 17.34 -28.87 53.51
C GLN A 107 15.97 -28.45 54.10
N GLN A 108 15.12 -27.88 53.25
CA GLN A 108 13.65 -27.92 53.38
C GLN A 108 13.06 -28.50 52.07
N PRO A 109 11.84 -29.06 52.09
CA PRO A 109 11.41 -30.09 51.15
C PRO A 109 11.22 -29.56 49.72
N GLN A 110 11.78 -30.29 48.75
CA GLN A 110 11.73 -30.00 47.32
C GLN A 110 10.32 -30.23 46.75
N GLY A 111 9.56 -29.15 46.59
CA GLY A 111 8.64 -29.02 45.45
C GLY A 111 9.47 -28.64 44.22
N GLN A 112 9.43 -29.46 43.17
CA GLN A 112 10.15 -29.23 41.91
C GLN A 112 9.75 -27.90 41.27
N ARG A 113 10.47 -26.82 41.58
CA ARG A 113 10.67 -25.71 40.64
C ARG A 113 11.71 -26.17 39.63
N ALA A 114 11.26 -26.77 38.54
CA ALA A 114 12.11 -26.94 37.37
C ALA A 114 12.52 -25.52 36.92
N GLY A 115 13.79 -25.17 37.15
CA GLY A 115 14.35 -23.92 36.65
C GLY A 115 14.29 -23.95 35.13
N ILE A 116 13.51 -23.04 34.55
CA ILE A 116 13.45 -22.83 33.11
C ILE A 116 14.80 -22.21 32.70
N GLY A 117 15.59 -22.97 31.95
CA GLY A 117 16.93 -22.58 31.52
C GLY A 117 16.93 -21.74 30.24
N TYR A 118 18.08 -21.15 29.88
CA TYR A 118 18.33 -20.49 28.59
C TYR A 118 17.74 -21.26 27.39
N THR A 119 17.89 -22.58 27.43
CA THR A 119 17.44 -23.53 26.42
C THR A 119 15.94 -23.47 26.18
N ASP A 120 15.14 -23.19 27.21
CA ASP A 120 13.68 -23.27 27.10
C ASP A 120 13.12 -22.01 26.44
N VAL A 121 13.65 -20.82 26.78
CA VAL A 121 13.32 -19.59 26.06
C VAL A 121 13.75 -19.70 24.60
N LYS A 122 14.97 -20.20 24.33
CA LYS A 122 15.51 -20.33 22.97
C LYS A 122 14.72 -21.33 22.11
N LYS A 123 14.30 -22.47 22.68
CA LYS A 123 13.47 -23.48 21.99
C LYS A 123 12.08 -22.95 21.60
N ASN A 124 11.57 -21.99 22.35
CA ASN A 124 10.26 -21.38 22.10
C ASN A 124 10.34 -20.09 21.28
N MET A 125 11.51 -19.71 20.74
CA MET A 125 11.59 -18.56 19.83
C MET A 125 10.97 -18.90 18.46
N LYS A 126 10.12 -17.99 17.98
CA LYS A 126 9.62 -17.95 16.61
C LYS A 126 10.38 -16.90 15.81
N TYR A 127 10.66 -17.23 14.57
CA TYR A 127 11.32 -16.37 13.61
C TYR A 127 10.37 -16.12 12.46
N ALA A 128 10.53 -14.94 11.87
CA ALA A 128 9.86 -14.57 10.63
C ALA A 128 10.82 -14.78 9.47
N GLY A 129 10.34 -15.43 8.42
CA GLY A 129 10.99 -15.47 7.11
C GLY A 129 10.16 -14.68 6.11
N LEU A 130 10.80 -13.95 5.22
CA LEU A 130 10.15 -13.13 4.20
C LEU A 130 10.81 -13.34 2.84
N ILE A 131 9.99 -13.54 1.81
CA ILE A 131 10.43 -13.48 0.41
C ILE A 131 10.15 -12.09 -0.14
N TYR A 132 11.11 -11.53 -0.87
CA TYR A 132 10.86 -10.37 -1.73
C TYR A 132 11.54 -10.54 -3.09
N TYR A 133 11.05 -9.78 -4.05
CA TYR A 133 11.35 -9.93 -5.47
C TYR A 133 11.87 -8.61 -6.04
N GLU A 134 13.01 -8.65 -6.71
CA GLU A 134 13.57 -7.55 -7.48
C GLU A 134 13.65 -7.98 -8.97
N GLU A 135 13.32 -7.06 -9.88
CA GLU A 135 13.37 -7.33 -11.32
C GLU A 135 14.71 -6.84 -11.88
N GLU A 136 15.55 -7.75 -12.38
CA GLU A 136 16.84 -7.42 -12.99
C GLU A 136 16.86 -7.81 -14.48
N GLN A 137 16.55 -6.88 -15.38
CA GLN A 137 16.70 -6.99 -16.85
C GLN A 137 16.12 -8.25 -17.51
N VAL A 138 16.82 -9.40 -17.41
CA VAL A 138 16.48 -10.72 -17.98
C VAL A 138 16.20 -11.78 -16.92
N GLU A 139 16.67 -11.59 -15.68
CA GLU A 139 16.40 -12.48 -14.56
C GLU A 139 15.64 -11.79 -13.43
N ASP A 140 15.10 -12.62 -12.56
CA ASP A 140 14.30 -12.25 -11.42
C ASP A 140 15.12 -12.57 -10.17
N LEU A 141 15.55 -11.55 -9.43
CA LEU A 141 16.26 -11.76 -8.17
C LEU A 141 15.23 -11.98 -7.06
N VAL A 142 15.29 -13.15 -6.43
CA VAL A 142 14.41 -13.54 -5.34
C VAL A 142 15.26 -13.65 -4.08
N THR A 143 14.86 -12.93 -3.03
CA THR A 143 15.58 -12.95 -1.76
C THR A 143 14.67 -13.53 -0.68
N PHE A 144 15.15 -14.60 -0.03
CA PHE A 144 14.58 -15.04 1.24
C PHE A 144 15.42 -14.49 2.39
N THR A 145 14.79 -13.82 3.36
CA THR A 145 15.47 -13.25 4.52
C THR A 145 14.74 -13.59 5.81
N ALA A 146 15.45 -13.63 6.94
CA ALA A 146 14.86 -13.98 8.23
C ALA A 146 15.32 -13.08 9.39
N ALA A 147 14.42 -12.89 10.36
CA ALA A 147 14.62 -12.12 11.59
C ALA A 147 13.72 -12.65 12.71
N LYS A 148 13.89 -12.13 13.93
CA LYS A 148 12.98 -12.39 15.06
C LYS A 148 11.59 -11.76 14.87
N GLU A 149 11.49 -10.69 14.09
CA GLU A 149 10.30 -9.83 13.99
C GLU A 149 9.98 -9.53 12.53
N LEU A 150 8.76 -9.86 12.08
CA LEU A 150 8.35 -9.70 10.68
C LEU A 150 8.28 -8.22 10.27
N GLU A 151 7.69 -7.37 11.11
CA GLU A 151 7.52 -5.95 10.77
C GLU A 151 8.88 -5.25 10.57
N VAL A 152 9.91 -5.66 11.33
CA VAL A 152 11.26 -5.13 11.16
C VAL A 152 11.84 -5.51 9.80
N LEU A 153 11.61 -6.73 9.32
CA LEU A 153 11.99 -7.15 7.96
C LEU A 153 11.25 -6.35 6.89
N ILE A 154 9.93 -6.20 7.04
CA ILE A 154 9.10 -5.45 6.09
C ILE A 154 9.59 -4.00 5.99
N GLN A 155 9.85 -3.35 7.13
CA GLN A 155 10.38 -1.99 7.18
C GLN A 155 11.79 -1.90 6.57
N PHE A 156 12.65 -2.89 6.83
CA PHE A 156 13.97 -2.95 6.21
C PHE A 156 13.88 -3.02 4.68
N VAL A 157 13.08 -3.95 4.15
CA VAL A 157 12.89 -4.14 2.71
C VAL A 157 12.29 -2.88 2.07
N LYS A 158 11.22 -2.31 2.63
CA LYS A 158 10.61 -1.07 2.14
C LYS A 158 11.60 0.10 2.06
N ARG A 159 12.51 0.20 3.03
CA ARG A 159 13.49 1.31 3.12
C ARG A 159 14.72 1.11 2.24
N LYS A 160 15.20 -0.13 2.09
CA LYS A 160 16.49 -0.43 1.42
C LYS A 160 16.33 -1.00 0.02
N CYS A 161 15.22 -1.65 -0.25
CA CYS A 161 14.87 -2.26 -1.54
C CYS A 161 13.52 -1.68 -1.98
N SER A 162 13.45 -0.36 -2.19
CA SER A 162 12.16 0.36 -2.40
C SER A 162 11.38 -0.07 -3.63
N GLN A 163 12.04 -0.72 -4.60
CA GLN A 163 11.42 -1.30 -5.80
C GLN A 163 11.04 -2.78 -5.62
N ALA A 164 11.42 -3.41 -4.51
CA ALA A 164 11.16 -4.82 -4.29
C ALA A 164 9.67 -5.07 -4.03
N LYS A 165 9.11 -6.07 -4.72
CA LYS A 165 7.79 -6.59 -4.43
C LYS A 165 7.88 -7.56 -3.25
N ILE A 166 7.20 -7.23 -2.16
CA ILE A 166 7.09 -8.11 -0.98
C ILE A 166 6.24 -9.33 -1.37
N GLY A 167 6.79 -10.51 -1.13
CA GLY A 167 6.19 -11.81 -1.36
C GLY A 167 5.63 -12.44 -0.08
N PRO A 168 5.43 -13.76 -0.06
CA PRO A 168 4.92 -14.45 1.11
C PRO A 168 5.91 -14.40 2.29
N ASP A 169 5.35 -14.33 3.49
CA ASP A 169 6.06 -14.50 4.76
C ASP A 169 5.71 -15.84 5.42
N ILE A 170 6.61 -16.31 6.29
CA ILE A 170 6.44 -17.53 7.07
C ILE A 170 6.86 -17.30 8.52
N SER A 171 6.28 -18.07 9.43
CA SER A 171 6.78 -18.21 10.80
C SER A 171 7.35 -19.60 11.02
N PHE A 172 8.52 -19.69 11.66
CA PHE A 172 9.18 -20.95 11.96
C PHE A 172 9.94 -20.91 13.28
N SER A 173 10.28 -22.08 13.82
CA SER A 173 11.17 -22.25 14.97
C SER A 173 12.27 -23.23 14.62
N PHE A 174 13.48 -22.99 15.10
CA PHE A 174 14.61 -23.90 14.89
C PHE A 174 14.38 -25.22 15.62
N GLU A 175 14.55 -26.33 14.92
CA GLU A 175 14.55 -27.66 15.53
C GLU A 175 15.84 -27.87 16.32
N CYS A 176 15.77 -28.16 17.62
CA CYS A 176 16.97 -28.47 18.40
C CYS A 176 17.50 -29.86 17.98
N PRO A 177 18.82 -30.06 17.72
CA PRO A 177 19.94 -29.15 17.99
C PRO A 177 20.39 -28.30 16.79
N TYR A 178 19.61 -28.23 15.71
CA TYR A 178 19.94 -27.39 14.56
C TYR A 178 20.02 -25.91 14.96
N ASN A 179 21.09 -25.27 14.51
CA ASN A 179 21.34 -23.84 14.67
C ASN A 179 21.30 -23.10 13.34
N CYS A 180 20.83 -23.74 12.27
CA CYS A 180 20.63 -23.15 10.96
C CYS A 180 19.43 -23.78 10.27
N ILE A 181 18.81 -23.01 9.38
CA ILE A 181 17.86 -23.52 8.41
C ILE A 181 18.54 -23.65 7.06
N GLU A 182 18.21 -24.70 6.31
CA GLU A 182 18.70 -24.91 4.95
C GLU A 182 17.53 -24.92 3.96
N LEU A 183 17.66 -24.12 2.90
CA LEU A 183 16.71 -24.08 1.80
C LEU A 183 17.06 -25.18 0.79
N LYS A 184 16.14 -26.15 0.58
CA LYS A 184 16.37 -27.31 -0.31
C LYS A 184 15.86 -27.05 -1.73
N PHE A 185 16.77 -26.64 -2.61
CA PHE A 185 16.52 -26.45 -4.06
C PHE A 185 16.61 -27.74 -4.90
N ASN A 186 16.71 -28.91 -4.27
CA ASN A 186 16.74 -30.20 -4.97
C ASN A 186 15.55 -31.10 -4.58
N ALA A 187 14.54 -30.52 -3.92
CA ALA A 187 13.32 -31.22 -3.55
C ALA A 187 12.43 -31.48 -4.77
N HIS A 188 11.57 -32.50 -4.65
CA HIS A 188 10.54 -32.81 -5.65
C HIS A 188 9.63 -31.61 -5.91
N GLN A 189 9.25 -31.40 -7.17
CA GLN A 189 8.38 -30.31 -7.61
C GLN A 189 7.07 -30.89 -8.16
N ASP A 190 5.94 -30.51 -7.57
CA ASP A 190 4.62 -31.02 -7.97
C ASP A 190 4.08 -30.31 -9.22
N LYS A 191 4.59 -29.10 -9.51
CA LYS A 191 4.22 -28.31 -10.68
C LYS A 191 5.34 -28.34 -11.71
N PRO A 192 5.02 -28.28 -13.02
CA PRO A 192 6.04 -28.21 -14.05
C PRO A 192 6.95 -27.00 -13.86
N THR A 193 8.26 -27.22 -13.96
CA THR A 193 9.29 -26.17 -13.94
C THR A 193 10.03 -26.07 -15.28
N THR A 194 9.48 -26.67 -16.35
CA THR A 194 10.10 -26.69 -17.68
C THR A 194 10.41 -25.28 -18.18
N GLY A 195 11.65 -25.09 -18.65
CA GLY A 195 12.21 -23.81 -19.12
C GLY A 195 12.51 -22.79 -18.00
N TRP A 196 12.26 -23.12 -16.74
CA TRP A 196 12.68 -22.29 -15.60
C TRP A 196 13.97 -22.80 -14.98
N THR A 197 14.89 -21.87 -14.72
CA THR A 197 16.11 -22.09 -13.95
C THR A 197 16.00 -21.35 -12.63
N VAL A 198 16.14 -22.08 -11.52
CA VAL A 198 16.16 -21.52 -10.16
C VAL A 198 17.49 -21.87 -9.53
N THR A 199 18.33 -20.85 -9.29
CA THR A 199 19.69 -21.03 -8.82
C THR A 199 19.93 -20.28 -7.53
N PRO A 200 20.20 -20.96 -6.39
CA PRO A 200 20.69 -20.28 -5.21
C PRO A 200 22.09 -19.76 -5.46
N GLN A 201 22.36 -18.52 -5.05
CA GLN A 201 23.68 -17.90 -5.21
C GLN A 201 24.66 -18.32 -4.10
N THR A 202 24.20 -19.03 -3.07
CA THR A 202 25.03 -19.59 -1.99
C THR A 202 24.76 -21.08 -1.82
N LYS A 203 25.82 -21.90 -1.71
CA LYS A 203 25.73 -23.36 -1.49
C LYS A 203 26.69 -23.78 -0.37
N PRO A 204 26.21 -24.45 0.71
CA PRO A 204 24.80 -24.74 0.98
C PRO A 204 24.00 -23.47 1.28
N SER A 205 22.72 -23.43 0.89
CA SER A 205 21.84 -22.26 1.08
C SER A 205 21.30 -22.25 2.51
N ARG A 206 22.12 -21.77 3.45
CA ARG A 206 21.85 -21.80 4.89
C ARG A 206 21.73 -20.41 5.50
N LEU A 207 20.86 -20.30 6.49
CA LEU A 207 20.78 -19.16 7.40
C LEU A 207 21.00 -19.64 8.83
N TYR A 208 22.02 -19.11 9.50
CA TYR A 208 22.35 -19.47 10.87
C TYR A 208 21.52 -18.64 11.86
N GLN A 209 21.00 -19.31 12.90
CA GLN A 209 20.21 -18.70 13.96
C GLN A 209 20.97 -17.54 14.61
N GLU A 210 22.27 -17.69 14.83
CA GLU A 210 23.10 -16.63 15.41
C GLU A 210 23.18 -15.36 14.56
N ASP A 211 23.14 -15.48 13.24
CA ASP A 211 23.23 -14.32 12.33
C ASP A 211 21.87 -13.64 12.20
N ILE A 212 20.79 -14.43 12.24
CA ILE A 212 19.42 -13.94 12.33
C ILE A 212 19.22 -13.19 13.66
N ASP A 213 19.76 -13.71 14.76
CA ASP A 213 19.65 -13.12 16.09
C ASP A 213 20.40 -11.78 16.22
N LYS A 214 21.51 -11.61 15.48
CA LYS A 214 22.35 -10.39 15.44
C LYS A 214 21.76 -9.29 14.56
N PHE A 215 20.69 -9.53 13.80
CA PHE A 215 20.13 -8.52 12.91
C PHE A 215 19.67 -7.28 13.70
N GLY A 216 20.25 -6.12 13.36
CA GLY A 216 20.05 -4.86 14.09
C GLY A 216 21.22 -4.47 15.00
N ASP A 217 22.22 -5.34 15.17
CA ASP A 217 23.45 -5.06 15.93
C ASP A 217 24.44 -4.18 15.15
N LYS A 218 25.43 -3.62 15.86
CA LYS A 218 26.44 -2.66 15.34
C LYS A 218 27.14 -3.11 14.05
N GLN A 219 27.37 -4.41 13.89
CA GLN A 219 28.07 -4.99 12.73
C GLN A 219 27.12 -5.64 11.72
N HIS A 220 25.84 -5.83 12.07
CA HIS A 220 24.89 -6.66 11.31
C HIS A 220 23.63 -5.84 10.99
N SER A 221 23.81 -4.80 10.19
CA SER A 221 22.72 -3.92 9.74
C SER A 221 21.86 -4.52 8.61
N ARG A 222 22.30 -5.64 8.01
CA ARG A 222 21.56 -6.37 6.99
C ARG A 222 21.06 -7.69 7.58
N PRO A 223 19.81 -8.09 7.31
CA PRO A 223 19.31 -9.36 7.79
C PRO A 223 19.98 -10.50 7.02
N SER A 224 20.10 -11.66 7.67
CA SER A 224 20.61 -12.86 7.01
C SER A 224 19.68 -13.24 5.85
N CYS A 225 20.24 -13.57 4.68
CA CYS A 225 19.43 -13.85 3.49
C CYS A 225 20.07 -14.88 2.54
N CYS A 226 19.21 -15.53 1.76
CA CYS A 226 19.58 -16.34 0.61
C CYS A 226 19.10 -15.65 -0.66
N LEU A 227 20.04 -15.33 -1.55
CA LEU A 227 19.77 -14.79 -2.88
C LEU A 227 19.56 -15.93 -3.87
N ILE A 228 18.54 -15.80 -4.70
CA ILE A 228 18.07 -16.84 -5.62
C ILE A 228 17.81 -16.17 -6.97
N SER A 229 18.59 -16.54 -7.99
CA SER A 229 18.33 -16.11 -9.36
C SER A 229 17.27 -17.00 -9.98
N VAL A 230 16.22 -16.39 -10.54
CA VAL A 230 15.16 -17.08 -11.27
C VAL A 230 15.16 -16.59 -12.70
N TYR A 231 15.30 -17.50 -13.65
CA TYR A 231 15.32 -17.19 -15.07
C TYR A 231 14.32 -18.08 -15.82
N GLY A 232 13.48 -17.48 -16.66
CA GLY A 232 12.57 -18.19 -17.55
C GLY A 232 13.05 -18.07 -18.99
N SER A 233 13.38 -19.19 -19.63
CA SER A 233 13.68 -19.23 -21.05
C SER A 233 12.44 -18.91 -21.91
N PRO A 234 12.60 -18.62 -23.21
CA PRO A 234 11.46 -18.36 -24.10
C PRO A 234 10.42 -19.48 -24.14
N ASP A 235 10.83 -20.74 -23.95
CA ASP A 235 9.99 -21.94 -23.92
C ASP A 235 9.44 -22.29 -22.52
N ALA A 236 9.72 -21.48 -21.50
CA ALA A 236 9.26 -21.74 -20.14
C ALA A 236 7.74 -21.77 -20.00
N VAL A 237 7.23 -22.64 -19.11
CA VAL A 237 5.80 -22.65 -18.77
C VAL A 237 5.35 -21.29 -18.22
N PRO A 238 4.09 -20.86 -18.41
CA PRO A 238 3.68 -19.47 -18.10
C PRO A 238 3.91 -19.03 -16.65
N PHE A 239 3.80 -19.95 -15.70
CA PHE A 239 3.96 -19.69 -14.27
C PHE A 239 4.93 -20.69 -13.65
N LEU A 240 5.91 -20.17 -12.92
CA LEU A 240 6.74 -20.92 -12.00
C LEU A 240 6.04 -20.98 -10.63
N ASN A 241 5.94 -22.17 -10.05
CA ASN A 241 5.57 -22.38 -8.64
C ASN A 241 6.57 -23.35 -8.03
N TYR A 242 7.74 -22.82 -7.64
CA TYR A 242 8.88 -23.63 -7.21
C TYR A 242 8.89 -23.79 -5.70
N SER A 243 8.80 -25.04 -5.23
CA SER A 243 8.75 -25.42 -3.83
C SER A 243 10.15 -25.58 -3.25
N VAL A 244 10.45 -24.85 -2.17
CA VAL A 244 11.72 -24.88 -1.44
C VAL A 244 11.45 -25.24 0.01
N PRO A 245 11.53 -26.53 0.40
CA PRO A 245 11.39 -26.95 1.78
C PRO A 245 12.51 -26.39 2.66
N LEU A 246 12.16 -26.01 3.89
CA LEU A 246 13.12 -25.66 4.93
C LEU A 246 13.46 -26.89 5.76
N VAL A 247 14.75 -27.14 5.94
CA VAL A 247 15.28 -28.16 6.87
C VAL A 247 15.81 -27.47 8.12
N GLY A 248 15.70 -28.12 9.28
CA GLY A 248 16.12 -27.57 10.57
C GLY A 248 15.03 -26.75 11.28
N VAL A 249 13.76 -26.98 10.93
CA VAL A 249 12.59 -26.31 11.53
C VAL A 249 11.69 -27.31 12.25
N VAL A 250 11.11 -26.92 13.40
CA VAL A 250 10.26 -27.80 14.24
C VAL A 250 9.02 -28.30 13.50
N LYS A 251 8.36 -27.40 12.77
CA LYS A 251 7.20 -27.73 11.93
C LYS A 251 7.65 -27.63 10.47
N PRO A 252 7.39 -28.66 9.63
CA PRO A 252 7.73 -28.59 8.21
C PRO A 252 7.10 -27.35 7.56
N VAL A 253 7.92 -26.58 6.86
CA VAL A 253 7.50 -25.40 6.10
C VAL A 253 8.15 -25.46 4.72
N THR A 254 7.39 -25.09 3.69
CA THR A 254 7.88 -25.02 2.31
C THR A 254 7.59 -23.64 1.76
N LEU A 255 8.65 -22.96 1.29
CA LEU A 255 8.53 -21.70 0.58
C LEU A 255 8.10 -21.96 -0.86
N ILE A 256 7.19 -21.14 -1.37
CA ILE A 256 6.79 -21.20 -2.78
C ILE A 256 7.30 -19.94 -3.48
N ILE A 257 8.23 -20.13 -4.43
CA ILE A 257 8.69 -19.07 -5.32
C ILE A 257 7.75 -19.03 -6.52
N HIS A 258 6.95 -17.98 -6.60
CA HIS A 258 6.02 -17.75 -7.71
C HIS A 258 6.56 -16.68 -8.66
N ARG A 259 6.70 -17.00 -9.96
CA ARG A 259 7.03 -16.03 -11.02
C ARG A 259 6.19 -16.29 -12.27
N ALA A 260 5.91 -15.23 -13.03
CA ALA A 260 5.27 -15.30 -14.33
C ALA A 260 6.30 -15.04 -15.43
N ARG A 261 6.22 -15.75 -16.56
CA ARG A 261 7.10 -15.52 -17.70
C ARG A 261 6.90 -14.10 -18.23
N ARG A 262 7.98 -13.35 -18.43
CA ARG A 262 7.94 -12.02 -19.08
C ARG A 262 7.50 -12.21 -20.54
N ASN A 263 6.51 -11.43 -21.00
CA ASN A 263 5.88 -11.55 -22.33
C ASN A 263 5.26 -12.93 -22.62
N PRO A 264 4.22 -13.36 -21.88
CA PRO A 264 3.54 -14.59 -22.22
C PRO A 264 2.90 -14.47 -23.63
N PRO A 265 3.03 -15.49 -24.51
CA PRO A 265 2.24 -15.56 -25.73
C PRO A 265 0.76 -15.52 -25.34
N PRO A 266 -0.10 -14.94 -26.21
CA PRO A 266 -1.52 -14.87 -25.94
C PRO A 266 -2.08 -16.27 -25.61
N PRO A 267 -3.06 -16.38 -24.71
CA PRO A 267 -3.61 -17.67 -24.34
C PRO A 267 -4.12 -18.38 -25.59
N SER A 268 -3.61 -19.59 -25.83
CA SER A 268 -4.06 -20.43 -26.94
C SER A 268 -5.52 -20.81 -26.72
N THR A 269 -6.45 -20.11 -27.37
CA THR A 269 -7.87 -20.48 -27.40
C THR A 269 -8.01 -21.80 -28.15
N THR A 270 -7.85 -22.92 -27.45
CA THR A 270 -8.24 -24.21 -28.00
C THR A 270 -9.75 -24.32 -27.81
N PHE A 271 -10.51 -23.94 -28.83
CA PHE A 271 -11.92 -24.29 -28.92
C PHE A 271 -12.02 -25.82 -28.89
N ARG A 272 -12.36 -26.39 -27.73
CA ARG A 272 -12.85 -27.76 -27.67
C ARG A 272 -14.32 -27.73 -28.07
N ILE A 273 -14.60 -28.20 -29.28
CA ILE A 273 -15.95 -28.60 -29.69
C ILE A 273 -16.37 -29.79 -28.80
N PRO A 274 -17.57 -29.83 -28.22
CA PRO A 274 -18.04 -30.99 -27.46
C PRO A 274 -18.30 -32.14 -28.44
N GLU A 275 -17.59 -33.25 -28.29
CA GLU A 275 -17.96 -34.51 -28.95
C GLU A 275 -19.30 -34.99 -28.36
N GLN A 276 -20.34 -34.96 -29.19
CA GLN A 276 -21.55 -35.74 -28.95
C GLN A 276 -21.25 -37.21 -29.17
N SER A 277 -21.67 -38.01 -28.21
CA SER A 277 -21.62 -39.46 -28.19
C SER A 277 -22.47 -40.07 -29.30
N ASP A 278 -21.84 -40.73 -30.27
CA ASP A 278 -22.53 -41.64 -31.19
C ASP A 278 -22.38 -43.09 -30.70
N GLN A 279 -23.48 -43.61 -30.15
CA GLN A 279 -23.84 -45.02 -30.25
C GLN A 279 -25.01 -45.11 -31.23
N SER A 280 -24.79 -45.66 -32.43
CA SER A 280 -25.68 -46.69 -32.98
C SER A 280 -25.16 -47.25 -34.30
N THR A 281 -25.47 -48.53 -34.45
CA THR A 281 -25.05 -49.50 -35.45
C THR A 281 -25.87 -49.41 -36.74
N GLN A 282 -25.19 -49.64 -37.87
CA GLN A 282 -25.63 -50.29 -39.13
C GLN A 282 -27.10 -50.12 -39.60
N LYS A 283 -27.29 -49.56 -40.81
CA LYS A 283 -27.70 -50.33 -42.01
C LYS A 283 -27.81 -49.52 -43.31
N ASP A 284 -27.30 -50.17 -44.36
CA ASP A 284 -27.77 -50.23 -45.76
C ASP A 284 -27.81 -49.00 -46.70
N LYS A 285 -26.85 -49.08 -47.65
CA LYS A 285 -26.98 -49.12 -49.12
C LYS A 285 -27.67 -47.98 -49.90
N GLY A 286 -26.87 -47.44 -50.81
CA GLY A 286 -27.20 -47.45 -52.24
C GLY A 286 -27.57 -46.08 -52.82
N GLY A 287 -26.64 -45.47 -53.55
CA GLY A 287 -26.92 -44.30 -54.38
C GLY A 287 -27.66 -44.64 -55.67
N LEU A 288 -28.17 -43.60 -56.35
CA LEU A 288 -27.98 -43.37 -57.79
C LEU A 288 -28.61 -42.03 -58.23
N HIS A 289 -27.89 -41.35 -59.15
CA HIS A 289 -28.31 -40.40 -60.20
C HIS A 289 -28.75 -38.94 -59.91
N HIS A 290 -27.88 -38.04 -60.41
CA HIS A 290 -28.09 -36.71 -61.02
C HIS A 290 -29.18 -36.67 -62.14
N PRO A 291 -29.46 -35.52 -62.79
CA PRO A 291 -29.68 -34.12 -62.31
C PRO A 291 -30.84 -33.41 -63.09
N ALA A 292 -31.17 -32.16 -62.74
CA ALA A 292 -31.81 -31.19 -63.66
C ALA A 292 -31.68 -29.76 -63.07
N THR A 293 -30.90 -28.85 -63.67
CA THR A 293 -31.33 -27.70 -64.53
C THR A 293 -32.37 -26.78 -63.88
N SER A 294 -32.34 -25.45 -63.96
CA SER A 294 -31.44 -24.39 -64.45
C SER A 294 -32.22 -23.06 -64.36
N THR A 295 -31.54 -21.92 -64.52
CA THR A 295 -32.06 -20.55 -64.80
C THR A 295 -32.62 -19.77 -63.62
N GLY A 296 -32.36 -18.47 -63.41
CA GLY A 296 -31.57 -17.43 -64.08
C GLY A 296 -31.42 -16.26 -63.07
N LYS A 297 -30.25 -15.63 -62.92
CA LYS A 297 -29.89 -14.30 -63.46
C LYS A 297 -31.06 -13.30 -63.53
N GLU A 298 -31.00 -12.19 -62.80
CA GLU A 298 -30.40 -10.93 -63.30
C GLU A 298 -30.33 -9.84 -62.22
N GLU A 299 -29.38 -8.93 -62.44
CA GLU A 299 -29.04 -7.72 -61.68
C GLU A 299 -30.14 -6.66 -61.79
N THR A 300 -30.18 -5.70 -60.85
CA THR A 300 -29.78 -4.30 -61.11
C THR A 300 -30.15 -3.36 -59.95
N ASP A 301 -29.44 -2.24 -60.01
CA ASP A 301 -29.12 -1.18 -59.06
C ASP A 301 -30.24 -0.14 -58.83
N SER A 302 -29.94 0.84 -57.96
CA SER A 302 -30.39 2.25 -57.93
C SER A 302 -31.30 2.77 -56.78
N ASP A 303 -30.67 3.63 -55.97
CA ASP A 303 -30.96 5.05 -55.68
C ASP A 303 -32.23 5.59 -54.96
N TYR A 304 -31.91 6.30 -53.86
CA TYR A 304 -32.46 7.52 -53.23
C TYR A 304 -33.97 7.88 -53.24
N ARG A 305 -34.57 8.06 -52.05
CA ARG A 305 -35.00 9.38 -51.49
C ARG A 305 -35.78 9.29 -50.15
N GLU A 306 -35.65 10.38 -49.38
CA GLU A 306 -36.30 10.76 -48.11
C GLU A 306 -37.84 10.59 -48.08
N THR A 307 -38.44 10.28 -46.92
CA THR A 307 -39.27 11.22 -46.11
C THR A 307 -39.73 10.65 -44.75
N LEU A 308 -39.98 11.57 -43.81
CA LEU A 308 -40.49 11.47 -42.44
C LEU A 308 -41.65 10.49 -42.15
N GLY A 309 -41.67 9.92 -40.92
CA GLY A 309 -42.93 9.65 -40.20
C GLY A 309 -43.01 8.38 -39.35
N SER A 310 -42.75 8.54 -38.04
CA SER A 310 -43.40 7.91 -36.87
C SER A 310 -43.76 6.41 -36.81
N THR A 311 -43.48 5.86 -35.62
CA THR A 311 -44.01 4.64 -34.97
C THR A 311 -43.50 3.28 -35.45
N GLY A 312 -42.92 2.52 -34.51
CA GLY A 312 -42.66 1.09 -34.68
C GLY A 312 -41.50 0.63 -33.79
N ALA A 313 -41.84 -0.08 -32.72
CA ALA A 313 -40.92 -0.68 -31.77
C ALA A 313 -39.79 -1.47 -32.48
N GLY A 314 -38.54 -1.16 -32.14
CA GLY A 314 -37.35 -1.93 -32.49
C GLY A 314 -36.83 -2.71 -31.28
N PRO A 315 -36.23 -3.90 -31.48
CA PRO A 315 -36.01 -4.90 -30.45
C PRO A 315 -34.83 -4.53 -29.53
N ASP A 316 -34.92 -5.03 -28.30
CA ASP A 316 -33.87 -5.18 -27.29
C ASP A 316 -32.45 -5.05 -27.84
N SER A 317 -31.78 -3.96 -27.49
CA SER A 317 -30.32 -3.92 -27.38
C SER A 317 -29.93 -3.97 -25.90
N SER A 318 -30.37 -5.01 -25.19
CA SER A 318 -29.78 -5.42 -23.92
C SER A 318 -28.48 -6.18 -24.19
N LYS A 319 -27.38 -5.44 -24.31
CA LYS A 319 -26.04 -5.96 -24.06
C LYS A 319 -25.28 -4.90 -23.29
N SER A 320 -25.08 -5.15 -21.99
CA SER A 320 -24.13 -4.42 -21.17
C SER A 320 -22.73 -4.66 -21.74
N ASP A 321 -22.22 -3.71 -22.50
CA ASP A 321 -20.82 -3.69 -22.89
C ASP A 321 -19.99 -3.49 -21.62
N ASP A 322 -19.18 -4.49 -21.25
CA ASP A 322 -18.08 -4.35 -20.30
C ASP A 322 -17.05 -3.34 -20.88
N GLU A 323 -17.34 -2.06 -20.68
CA GLU A 323 -16.61 -0.96 -21.28
C GLU A 323 -15.21 -0.87 -20.64
N LYS A 324 -14.16 -1.15 -21.42
CA LYS A 324 -12.77 -0.98 -20.95
C LYS A 324 -12.45 0.52 -20.76
N PRO A 325 -11.62 0.90 -19.77
CA PRO A 325 -11.19 2.28 -19.62
C PRO A 325 -10.36 2.73 -20.84
N PRO A 326 -10.52 3.98 -21.31
CA PRO A 326 -9.66 4.53 -22.36
C PRO A 326 -8.18 4.51 -21.96
N ASP A 327 -7.29 4.21 -22.90
CA ASP A 327 -5.84 4.30 -22.67
C ASP A 327 -5.43 5.76 -22.47
N VAL A 328 -4.78 6.05 -21.35
CA VAL A 328 -4.28 7.39 -20.99
C VAL A 328 -2.79 7.42 -20.76
N SER A 329 -2.05 6.42 -21.27
CA SER A 329 -0.61 6.28 -21.07
C SER A 329 0.18 7.54 -21.45
N GLU A 330 -0.25 8.28 -22.47
CA GLU A 330 0.37 9.55 -22.89
C GLU A 330 0.28 10.68 -21.84
N PHE A 331 -0.72 10.64 -20.96
CA PHE A 331 -0.94 11.63 -19.90
C PHE A 331 -0.43 11.15 -18.55
N PHE A 332 0.30 10.05 -18.54
CA PHE A 332 0.64 9.29 -17.35
C PHE A 332 2.16 9.00 -17.33
N PRO A 333 2.99 10.06 -17.22
CA PRO A 333 4.44 9.94 -17.35
C PRO A 333 4.99 8.93 -16.33
N LYS A 334 6.02 8.18 -16.69
CA LYS A 334 6.70 7.31 -15.73
C LYS A 334 7.48 8.17 -14.75
N LEU A 335 7.72 7.67 -13.54
CA LEU A 335 8.46 8.46 -12.52
C LEU A 335 9.85 8.83 -13.04
N GLU A 336 10.50 7.93 -13.78
CA GLU A 336 11.83 8.14 -14.34
C GLU A 336 11.85 9.27 -15.38
N ASP A 337 10.72 9.53 -16.06
CA ASP A 337 10.62 10.54 -17.12
C ASP A 337 10.70 11.97 -16.58
N PHE A 338 10.44 12.19 -15.28
CA PHE A 338 10.48 13.52 -14.67
C PHE A 338 11.23 13.60 -13.34
N GLU A 339 11.58 12.47 -12.71
CA GLU A 339 12.43 12.42 -11.51
C GLU A 339 13.90 12.09 -11.80
N SER A 340 14.29 11.92 -13.07
CA SER A 340 15.71 11.77 -13.44
C SER A 340 16.52 13.03 -13.15
N GLU A 341 17.82 12.87 -12.86
CA GLU A 341 18.75 13.99 -12.56
C GLU A 341 18.83 15.02 -13.71
N GLU A 342 18.47 14.63 -14.93
CA GLU A 342 18.41 15.53 -16.08
C GLU A 342 17.16 16.43 -16.06
N LYS A 343 16.06 15.94 -15.47
CA LYS A 343 14.73 16.60 -15.48
C LYS A 343 14.40 17.27 -14.15
N ILE A 344 15.09 16.92 -13.08
CA ILE A 344 14.82 17.44 -11.75
C ILE A 344 16.08 18.02 -11.11
N THR A 345 15.96 19.21 -10.53
CA THR A 345 17.00 19.80 -9.70
C THR A 345 16.55 19.76 -8.26
N LYS A 346 17.28 19.01 -7.43
CA LYS A 346 16.99 18.88 -6.00
C LYS A 346 17.71 19.97 -5.21
N LYS A 347 16.96 20.77 -4.45
CA LYS A 347 17.49 21.88 -3.65
C LYS A 347 16.86 21.90 -2.27
N TYR A 348 17.62 22.35 -1.27
CA TYR A 348 17.01 22.68 0.01
C TYR A 348 16.28 24.01 -0.11
N SER A 349 15.17 24.16 0.61
CA SER A 349 14.41 25.42 0.73
C SER A 349 15.29 26.63 1.09
N THR A 350 16.35 26.41 1.87
CA THR A 350 17.33 27.44 2.26
C THR A 350 18.39 27.78 1.20
N HIS A 351 18.49 27.01 0.11
CA HIS A 351 19.53 27.12 -0.93
C HIS A 351 18.95 27.41 -2.33
N LEU A 352 17.74 27.95 -2.39
CA LEU A 352 17.10 28.36 -3.63
C LEU A 352 17.72 29.66 -4.17
N THR A 353 17.78 29.81 -5.49
CA THR A 353 18.17 31.08 -6.12
C THR A 353 17.13 32.16 -5.83
N LYS A 354 17.44 33.43 -6.13
CA LYS A 354 16.49 34.53 -5.92
C LYS A 354 15.21 34.33 -6.72
N GLU A 355 15.33 33.92 -7.98
CA GLU A 355 14.19 33.66 -8.88
C GLU A 355 13.32 32.51 -8.36
N GLU A 356 13.94 31.46 -7.81
CA GLU A 356 13.24 30.31 -7.23
C GLU A 356 12.54 30.65 -5.91
N GLN A 357 13.16 31.50 -5.08
CA GLN A 357 12.52 32.04 -3.88
C GLN A 357 11.32 32.91 -4.25
N GLU A 358 11.46 33.80 -5.23
CA GLU A 358 10.32 34.58 -5.75
C GLU A 358 9.20 33.70 -6.31
N PHE A 359 9.54 32.56 -6.92
CA PHE A 359 8.54 31.60 -7.36
C PHE A 359 7.81 30.96 -6.17
N ILE A 360 8.55 30.48 -5.15
CA ILE A 360 7.98 29.94 -3.92
C ILE A 360 7.02 30.92 -3.25
N GLU A 361 7.38 32.20 -3.19
CA GLU A 361 6.51 33.21 -2.61
C GLU A 361 5.22 33.43 -3.39
N LYS A 362 5.20 33.07 -4.67
CA LYS A 362 4.02 33.12 -5.55
C LYS A 362 3.23 31.81 -5.57
N VAL A 363 3.68 30.76 -4.88
CA VAL A 363 2.93 29.50 -4.75
C VAL A 363 1.70 29.76 -3.87
N ASN A 364 0.52 29.70 -4.50
CA ASN A 364 -0.76 29.94 -3.84
C ASN A 364 -1.59 28.65 -3.66
N VAL A 365 -1.26 27.57 -4.37
CA VAL A 365 -1.97 26.28 -4.31
C VAL A 365 -1.00 25.15 -3.97
N ILE A 366 -1.40 24.27 -3.05
CA ILE A 366 -0.76 22.96 -2.86
C ILE A 366 -1.66 21.88 -3.47
N LEU A 367 -1.11 21.08 -4.38
CA LEU A 367 -1.77 19.90 -4.93
C LEU A 367 -1.35 18.67 -4.12
N VAL A 368 -2.31 18.02 -3.48
CA VAL A 368 -2.09 16.86 -2.61
C VAL A 368 -2.47 15.58 -3.34
N THR A 369 -1.54 14.63 -3.40
CA THR A 369 -1.74 13.28 -3.92
C THR A 369 -1.26 12.27 -2.87
N ALA A 370 -1.80 11.05 -2.86
CA ALA A 370 -1.46 10.04 -1.86
C ALA A 370 -0.65 8.90 -2.47
N THR A 371 -1.03 8.43 -3.66
CA THR A 371 -0.42 7.28 -4.32
C THR A 371 0.42 7.69 -5.54
N THR A 372 1.32 6.80 -5.96
CA THR A 372 2.11 6.99 -7.19
C THR A 372 1.24 7.22 -8.43
N ILE A 373 0.06 6.58 -8.51
CA ILE A 373 -0.85 6.73 -9.64
C ILE A 373 -1.41 8.15 -9.69
N GLU A 374 -1.87 8.67 -8.56
CA GLU A 374 -2.39 10.04 -8.45
C GLU A 374 -1.29 11.06 -8.72
N TYR A 375 -0.11 10.87 -8.13
CA TYR A 375 1.03 11.74 -8.34
C TYR A 375 1.46 11.80 -9.81
N ARG A 376 1.55 10.65 -10.49
CA ARG A 376 1.87 10.60 -11.94
C ARG A 376 0.82 11.31 -12.78
N ALA A 377 -0.46 11.13 -12.49
CA ALA A 377 -1.54 11.81 -13.21
C ALA A 377 -1.49 13.35 -13.04
N VAL A 378 -1.21 13.82 -11.82
CA VAL A 378 -1.06 15.26 -11.54
C VAL A 378 0.20 15.81 -12.22
N MET A 379 1.34 15.13 -12.10
CA MET A 379 2.59 15.54 -12.75
C MET A 379 2.50 15.54 -14.29
N GLY A 380 1.71 14.63 -14.88
CA GLY A 380 1.41 14.66 -16.32
C GLY A 380 0.62 15.89 -16.76
N ALA A 381 -0.01 16.60 -15.83
CA ALA A 381 -0.77 17.82 -16.05
C ALA A 381 -0.04 19.11 -15.62
N THR A 382 1.18 19.00 -15.08
CA THR A 382 2.00 20.15 -14.69
C THR A 382 3.01 20.55 -15.75
N GLU A 383 3.55 21.76 -15.60
CA GLU A 383 4.70 22.26 -16.35
C GLU A 383 5.82 22.72 -15.38
N PRO A 384 7.11 22.57 -15.75
CA PRO A 384 8.23 23.06 -14.95
C PRO A 384 8.27 24.60 -14.87
N THR A 385 8.92 25.13 -13.84
CA THR A 385 8.90 26.56 -13.51
C THR A 385 9.96 27.38 -14.24
N GLY A 386 11.06 26.74 -14.68
CA GLY A 386 12.21 27.37 -15.32
C GLY A 386 12.28 27.18 -16.84
N GLY A 387 13.02 28.06 -17.52
CA GLY A 387 13.24 27.98 -18.98
C GLY A 387 14.08 26.78 -19.44
N ASP A 388 14.80 26.15 -18.50
CA ASP A 388 15.57 24.91 -18.71
C ASP A 388 14.68 23.65 -18.75
N LYS A 389 13.36 23.81 -18.60
CA LYS A 389 12.36 22.74 -18.57
C LYS A 389 12.59 21.70 -17.47
N LYS A 390 13.28 22.08 -16.38
CA LYS A 390 13.49 21.20 -15.22
C LYS A 390 12.51 21.52 -14.10
N TYR A 391 12.04 20.48 -13.43
CA TYR A 391 11.33 20.62 -12.17
C TYR A 391 12.31 20.92 -11.03
N ILE A 392 11.85 21.67 -10.03
CA ILE A 392 12.62 21.90 -8.81
C ILE A 392 12.00 21.08 -7.69
N LYS A 393 12.76 20.12 -7.17
CA LYS A 393 12.39 19.32 -5.99
C LYS A 393 12.96 19.99 -4.75
N VAL A 394 12.09 20.64 -3.99
CA VAL A 394 12.46 21.37 -2.79
C VAL A 394 12.38 20.44 -1.60
N ILE A 395 13.50 20.30 -0.88
CA ILE A 395 13.55 19.67 0.44
C ILE A 395 13.15 20.73 1.46
N THR A 396 12.15 20.42 2.29
CA THR A 396 11.64 21.36 3.29
C THR A 396 12.70 21.79 4.30
N LYS A 397 12.51 22.96 4.95
CA LYS A 397 13.45 23.47 5.97
C LYS A 397 13.72 22.48 7.10
N ASP A 398 12.70 21.74 7.54
CA ASP A 398 12.80 20.70 8.57
C ASP A 398 13.40 19.36 8.06
N ARG A 399 13.65 19.26 6.76
CA ARG A 399 14.17 18.08 6.05
C ARG A 399 13.29 16.82 6.18
N SER A 400 12.03 16.97 6.57
CA SER A 400 11.13 15.84 6.82
C SER A 400 10.39 15.36 5.57
N THR A 401 10.31 16.22 4.53
CA THR A 401 9.66 15.89 3.26
C THR A 401 10.25 16.72 2.11
N ASN A 402 9.68 16.54 0.92
CA ASN A 402 9.98 17.32 -0.27
C ASN A 402 8.71 17.58 -1.08
N PHE A 403 8.76 18.60 -1.93
CA PHE A 403 7.68 18.96 -2.85
C PHE A 403 8.24 19.43 -4.18
N ILE A 404 7.41 19.38 -5.22
CA ILE A 404 7.77 19.88 -6.55
C ILE A 404 7.18 21.26 -6.77
N LEU A 405 8.02 22.19 -7.20
CA LEU A 405 7.55 23.45 -7.77
C LEU A 405 7.16 23.25 -9.23
N ALA A 406 5.95 23.66 -9.56
CA ALA A 406 5.40 23.53 -10.89
C ALA A 406 4.38 24.63 -11.21
N LYS A 407 4.04 24.74 -12.49
CA LYS A 407 2.81 25.40 -12.94
C LYS A 407 1.73 24.36 -13.19
N TYR A 408 0.51 24.71 -12.84
CA TYR A 408 -0.69 23.92 -13.13
C TYR A 408 -1.73 24.82 -13.79
N GLY A 409 -1.65 24.90 -15.12
CA GLY A 409 -2.31 25.99 -15.84
C GLY A 409 -1.69 27.33 -15.47
N LEU A 410 -2.51 28.28 -15.01
CA LEU A 410 -2.06 29.62 -14.63
C LEU A 410 -1.56 29.72 -13.18
N CYS A 411 -1.78 28.68 -12.36
CA CYS A 411 -1.42 28.68 -10.95
C CYS A 411 0.03 28.20 -10.74
N ASN A 412 0.74 28.87 -9.83
CA ASN A 412 2.01 28.38 -9.31
C ASN A 412 1.72 27.44 -8.14
N VAL A 413 2.15 26.19 -8.26
CA VAL A 413 1.77 25.13 -7.33
C VAL A 413 2.97 24.48 -6.67
N ALA A 414 2.74 23.97 -5.46
CA ALA A 414 3.57 22.94 -4.86
C ALA A 414 2.83 21.60 -4.96
N VAL A 415 3.44 20.61 -5.61
CA VAL A 415 2.89 19.25 -5.71
C VAL A 415 3.51 18.37 -4.65
N ILE A 416 2.67 17.69 -3.86
CA ILE A 416 3.10 16.76 -2.80
C ILE A 416 2.50 15.38 -2.99
N MET A 417 3.26 14.36 -2.65
CA MET A 417 2.80 12.98 -2.49
C MET A 417 2.93 12.58 -1.03
N THR A 418 1.82 12.24 -0.37
CA THR A 418 1.76 12.07 1.08
C THR A 418 1.84 10.64 1.56
N GLU A 419 1.74 9.63 0.70
CA GLU A 419 1.30 8.27 1.07
C GLU A 419 -0.15 8.27 1.58
N GLN A 420 -0.76 7.08 1.64
CA GLN A 420 -2.14 6.92 2.09
C GLN A 420 -2.24 7.19 3.61
N GLY A 421 -3.35 7.83 3.99
CA GLY A 421 -3.72 8.04 5.38
C GLY A 421 -3.59 9.49 5.89
N PRO A 422 -4.34 9.82 6.96
CA PRO A 422 -4.47 11.17 7.50
C PRO A 422 -3.19 11.66 8.17
N ASP A 423 -2.47 10.79 8.88
CA ASP A 423 -1.29 11.17 9.66
C ASP A 423 -0.11 11.55 8.75
N ASN A 424 0.08 10.81 7.66
CA ASN A 424 1.10 11.14 6.68
C ASN A 424 0.74 12.43 5.93
N THR A 425 -0.53 12.58 5.53
CA THR A 425 -1.05 13.79 4.90
C THR A 425 -0.85 15.01 5.79
N GLN A 426 -1.21 14.91 7.07
CA GLN A 426 -1.03 15.97 8.06
C GLN A 426 0.45 16.35 8.21
N ARG A 427 1.35 15.36 8.33
CA ARG A 427 2.79 15.58 8.50
C ARG A 427 3.40 16.30 7.30
N VAL A 428 3.16 15.79 6.09
CA VAL A 428 3.75 16.34 4.86
C VAL A 428 3.18 17.73 4.57
N LEU A 429 1.86 17.89 4.64
CA LEU A 429 1.20 19.18 4.36
C LEU A 429 1.65 20.27 5.35
N THR A 430 1.76 19.95 6.65
CA THR A 430 2.25 20.90 7.67
C THR A 430 3.65 21.40 7.33
N SER A 431 4.56 20.48 6.99
CA SER A 431 5.95 20.81 6.66
C SER A 431 6.07 21.69 5.42
N VAL A 432 5.28 21.41 4.38
CA VAL A 432 5.27 22.20 3.13
C VAL A 432 4.67 23.59 3.35
N LEU A 433 3.59 23.71 4.13
CA LEU A 433 2.97 24.99 4.46
C LEU A 433 3.87 25.94 5.27
N ASP A 434 4.93 25.43 5.90
CA ASP A 434 5.93 26.28 6.58
C ASP A 434 6.96 26.88 5.60
N ASP A 435 6.96 26.40 4.35
CA ASP A 435 7.88 26.82 3.29
C ASP A 435 7.21 27.57 2.13
N VAL A 436 5.90 27.44 1.93
CA VAL A 436 5.14 28.14 0.88
C VAL A 436 4.01 29.01 1.46
N LYS A 437 3.59 30.04 0.72
CA LYS A 437 2.50 30.95 1.12
C LYS A 437 1.15 30.54 0.54
N ALA A 438 0.87 29.24 0.51
CA ALA A 438 -0.35 28.72 -0.11
C ALA A 438 -1.61 29.13 0.67
N GLU A 439 -2.59 29.68 -0.05
CA GLU A 439 -3.93 29.99 0.46
C GLU A 439 -4.95 28.89 0.14
N PHE A 440 -4.59 27.95 -0.75
CA PHE A 440 -5.45 26.87 -1.22
C PHE A 440 -4.76 25.51 -1.20
N VAL A 441 -5.50 24.48 -0.83
CA VAL A 441 -5.06 23.08 -0.86
C VAL A 441 -6.10 22.25 -1.63
N ILE A 442 -5.67 21.55 -2.67
CA ILE A 442 -6.55 20.72 -3.50
C ILE A 442 -6.04 19.28 -3.45
N ALA A 443 -6.80 18.38 -2.83
CA ALA A 443 -6.52 16.96 -2.90
C ALA A 443 -7.10 16.38 -4.19
N ILE A 444 -6.24 15.84 -5.03
CA ILE A 444 -6.60 15.25 -6.33
C ILE A 444 -6.28 13.76 -6.27
N GLY A 445 -7.20 12.92 -6.71
CA GLY A 445 -6.88 11.50 -6.78
C GLY A 445 -8.05 10.58 -7.07
N ILE A 446 -8.02 9.41 -6.44
CA ILE A 446 -8.97 8.33 -6.64
C ILE A 446 -9.66 7.95 -5.32
N CYS A 447 -10.85 7.39 -5.41
CA CYS A 447 -11.67 6.95 -4.30
C CYS A 447 -12.48 5.71 -4.70
N TYR A 448 -13.04 5.02 -3.71
CA TYR A 448 -14.05 4.01 -3.97
C TYR A 448 -15.45 4.64 -4.01
N GLY A 449 -16.38 4.02 -4.74
CA GLY A 449 -17.78 4.43 -4.80
C GLY A 449 -18.69 3.66 -3.84
N VAL A 450 -19.83 4.27 -3.47
CA VAL A 450 -20.77 3.71 -2.49
C VAL A 450 -21.77 2.70 -3.09
N LYS A 451 -22.14 2.84 -4.37
CA LYS A 451 -23.14 1.99 -5.04
C LYS A 451 -22.59 1.38 -6.33
N GLU A 452 -22.35 0.07 -6.33
CA GLU A 452 -22.15 -0.71 -7.56
C GLU A 452 -23.52 -0.97 -8.22
N ASP A 453 -23.63 -0.72 -9.53
CA ASP A 453 -24.89 -0.88 -10.24
C ASP A 453 -25.00 -2.29 -10.85
N LYS A 454 -26.07 -3.03 -10.50
CA LYS A 454 -26.43 -4.32 -11.11
C LYS A 454 -27.81 -4.30 -11.78
N THR A 455 -28.52 -3.16 -11.85
CA THR A 455 -29.90 -3.07 -12.39
C THR A 455 -30.23 -1.73 -13.04
N GLU A 456 -30.85 -1.73 -14.22
CA GLU A 456 -31.06 -0.59 -15.15
C GLU A 456 -32.09 0.51 -14.75
N GLU A 457 -32.34 0.82 -13.47
CA GLU A 457 -33.23 1.94 -13.12
C GLU A 457 -32.51 3.29 -13.02
N LEU A 458 -33.06 4.34 -13.63
CA LEU A 458 -32.45 5.67 -13.83
C LEU A 458 -32.51 6.57 -12.56
N GLY A 459 -31.86 6.16 -11.46
CA GLY A 459 -31.66 6.99 -10.26
C GLY A 459 -30.26 7.62 -10.18
N ASP A 460 -30.01 8.52 -9.21
CA ASP A 460 -28.74 9.24 -8.91
C ASP A 460 -27.52 8.31 -8.74
N LYS A 461 -27.03 7.75 -9.85
CA LYS A 461 -26.04 6.68 -9.89
C LYS A 461 -24.65 7.19 -10.29
N THR A 462 -23.67 6.91 -9.45
CA THR A 462 -22.24 7.04 -9.76
C THR A 462 -21.77 5.86 -10.62
N LYS A 463 -20.80 6.08 -11.52
CA LYS A 463 -20.13 5.02 -12.27
C LYS A 463 -18.61 5.09 -12.07
N LEU A 464 -17.89 4.05 -12.47
CA LEU A 464 -16.43 4.11 -12.57
C LEU A 464 -16.00 5.33 -13.42
N ALA A 465 -14.86 5.89 -13.05
CA ALA A 465 -14.29 7.16 -13.52
C ALA A 465 -15.09 8.43 -13.21
N ASN A 466 -16.30 8.37 -12.62
CA ASN A 466 -17.03 9.58 -12.24
C ASN A 466 -16.22 10.36 -11.21
N ILE A 467 -16.24 11.69 -11.35
CA ILE A 467 -15.50 12.60 -10.46
C ILE A 467 -16.45 13.06 -9.36
N ILE A 468 -15.99 13.06 -8.12
CA ILE A 468 -16.66 13.65 -6.98
C ILE A 468 -15.90 14.90 -6.56
N VAL A 469 -16.56 16.05 -6.62
CA VAL A 469 -16.15 17.31 -5.99
C VAL A 469 -16.77 17.34 -4.60
N ALA A 470 -15.96 17.21 -3.56
CA ALA A 470 -16.46 17.20 -2.20
C ALA A 470 -16.96 18.58 -1.79
N LYS A 471 -18.25 18.71 -1.45
CA LYS A 471 -18.77 19.88 -0.73
C LYS A 471 -18.44 19.82 0.76
N SER A 472 -18.29 18.61 1.27
CA SER A 472 -17.91 18.32 2.66
C SER A 472 -17.34 16.90 2.75
N ILE A 473 -16.56 16.66 3.79
CA ILE A 473 -16.14 15.33 4.20
C ILE A 473 -16.81 14.94 5.52
N VAL A 474 -16.92 13.65 5.76
CA VAL A 474 -17.37 13.09 7.03
C VAL A 474 -16.25 12.25 7.62
N ASN A 475 -15.84 12.57 8.85
CA ASN A 475 -14.76 11.86 9.53
C ASN A 475 -15.29 10.59 10.20
N THR A 476 -14.78 9.43 9.79
CA THR A 476 -15.20 8.13 10.32
C THR A 476 -14.09 7.41 11.12
N GLU A 477 -12.94 8.05 11.38
CA GLU A 477 -11.74 7.42 11.97
C GLU A 477 -11.88 6.96 13.43
N HIS A 478 -12.89 7.42 14.17
CA HIS A 478 -12.95 7.26 15.64
C HIS A 478 -14.31 6.78 16.17
N GLN A 479 -15.04 5.95 15.41
CA GLN A 479 -16.28 5.36 15.95
C GLN A 479 -15.97 4.11 16.78
N ARG A 480 -15.64 4.33 18.05
CA ARG A 480 -15.65 3.30 19.08
C ARG A 480 -17.11 2.90 19.32
N SER A 481 -17.44 1.62 19.11
CA SER A 481 -18.73 1.06 19.53
C SER A 481 -18.75 0.96 21.06
N GLU A 482 -18.95 2.07 21.76
CA GLU A 482 -19.41 2.00 23.14
C GLU A 482 -20.92 1.71 23.08
N GLU A 483 -21.31 0.56 23.64
CA GLU A 483 -22.70 0.18 23.81
C GLU A 483 -23.47 1.35 24.46
N LYS A 484 -24.36 2.00 23.68
CA LYS A 484 -25.47 2.91 24.07
C LYS A 484 -25.44 4.38 23.63
N ARG A 485 -24.52 4.87 22.80
CA ARG A 485 -24.72 6.18 22.11
C ARG A 485 -24.26 6.17 20.66
N ASN A 486 -25.20 6.36 19.72
CA ASN A 486 -24.90 6.69 18.33
C ASN A 486 -24.37 8.13 18.29
N VAL A 487 -23.05 8.31 18.40
CA VAL A 487 -22.42 9.61 18.12
C VAL A 487 -22.39 9.76 16.60
N LEU A 488 -23.06 10.78 16.06
CA LEU A 488 -23.01 11.07 14.64
C LEU A 488 -21.59 11.50 14.26
N PRO A 489 -21.06 11.04 13.10
CA PRO A 489 -19.72 11.44 12.67
C PRO A 489 -19.67 12.94 12.35
N ASP A 490 -18.55 13.57 12.67
CA ASP A 490 -18.34 14.99 12.39
C ASP A 490 -18.28 15.24 10.88
N THR A 491 -18.94 16.32 10.44
CA THR A 491 -18.91 16.78 9.04
C THR A 491 -18.12 18.08 8.94
N TYR A 492 -17.19 18.13 7.99
CA TYR A 492 -16.34 19.30 7.74
C TYR A 492 -16.55 19.80 6.32
N HIS A 493 -16.85 21.09 6.17
CA HIS A 493 -17.12 21.71 4.87
C HIS A 493 -15.83 22.08 4.15
N CYS A 494 -15.78 21.84 2.84
CA CYS A 494 -14.70 22.33 1.99
C CYS A 494 -14.82 23.84 1.77
N GLY A 495 -13.72 24.49 1.38
CA GLY A 495 -13.66 25.93 1.18
C GLY A 495 -14.61 26.43 0.09
N GLU A 496 -15.40 27.45 0.40
CA GLU A 496 -16.46 27.96 -0.47
C GLU A 496 -15.93 28.49 -1.81
N LYS A 497 -14.76 29.16 -1.83
CA LYS A 497 -14.16 29.70 -3.07
C LYS A 497 -13.79 28.55 -4.01
N LEU A 498 -13.17 27.49 -3.48
CA LEU A 498 -12.82 26.31 -4.25
C LEU A 498 -14.07 25.56 -4.71
N LEU A 499 -15.06 25.36 -3.83
CA LEU A 499 -16.30 24.69 -4.21
C LEU A 499 -17.02 25.42 -5.34
N ASN A 500 -17.08 26.75 -5.27
CA ASN A 500 -17.66 27.57 -6.34
C ASN A 500 -16.89 27.43 -7.66
N LEU A 501 -15.58 27.20 -7.61
CA LEU A 501 -14.78 26.99 -8.82
C LEU A 501 -15.08 25.66 -9.51
N PHE A 502 -15.32 24.58 -8.75
CA PHE A 502 -15.39 23.22 -9.30
C PHE A 502 -16.82 22.66 -9.43
N LYS A 503 -17.85 23.30 -8.87
CA LYS A 503 -19.22 22.73 -8.81
C LYS A 503 -20.06 22.85 -10.09
N HIS A 504 -19.63 23.63 -11.07
CA HIS A 504 -20.48 24.05 -12.20
C HIS A 504 -20.56 23.03 -13.33
N ASP A 505 -19.45 22.36 -13.63
CA ASP A 505 -19.38 21.35 -14.66
C ASP A 505 -20.04 20.06 -14.17
N LYS A 506 -21.13 19.65 -14.83
CA LYS A 506 -21.80 18.36 -14.54
C LYS A 506 -21.23 17.19 -15.33
N VAL A 507 -20.56 17.50 -16.45
CA VAL A 507 -19.94 16.53 -17.35
C VAL A 507 -18.59 17.08 -17.80
N PHE A 508 -17.56 16.27 -17.65
CA PHE A 508 -16.22 16.53 -18.16
C PHE A 508 -15.93 15.58 -19.31
N ASN A 509 -15.73 16.14 -20.51
CA ASN A 509 -15.36 15.34 -21.68
C ASN A 509 -13.84 15.22 -21.74
N PHE A 510 -13.34 14.00 -21.75
CA PHE A 510 -11.92 13.72 -21.86
C PHE A 510 -11.68 12.54 -22.80
N LYS A 511 -10.90 12.78 -23.87
CA LYS A 511 -10.84 11.91 -25.04
C LYS A 511 -12.25 11.68 -25.63
N ASP A 512 -12.56 10.42 -25.93
CA ASP A 512 -13.81 9.89 -26.45
C ASP A 512 -14.82 9.54 -25.33
N LYS A 513 -14.54 9.88 -24.07
CA LYS A 513 -15.38 9.54 -22.92
C LYS A 513 -15.91 10.77 -22.17
N SER A 514 -17.20 10.75 -21.88
CA SER A 514 -17.86 11.73 -21.01
C SER A 514 -17.91 11.23 -19.57
N VAL A 515 -17.25 11.94 -18.67
CA VAL A 515 -17.20 11.65 -17.24
C VAL A 515 -18.20 12.54 -16.52
N LYS A 516 -19.12 11.96 -15.74
CA LYS A 516 -20.00 12.75 -14.86
C LYS A 516 -19.23 13.29 -13.67
N VAL A 517 -19.53 14.53 -13.32
CA VAL A 517 -19.00 15.22 -12.15
C VAL A 517 -20.13 15.39 -11.15
N HIS A 518 -19.95 14.86 -9.95
CA HIS A 518 -20.90 14.90 -8.86
C HIS A 518 -20.39 15.86 -7.78
N VAL A 519 -21.29 16.63 -7.19
CA VAL A 519 -20.97 17.49 -6.05
C VAL A 519 -21.63 16.89 -4.81
N GLY A 520 -20.83 16.42 -3.85
CA GLY A 520 -21.39 15.63 -2.75
C GLY A 520 -20.47 15.42 -1.58
N VAL A 521 -20.83 14.45 -0.74
CA VAL A 521 -20.12 14.14 0.50
C VAL A 521 -19.16 12.98 0.26
N LEU A 522 -17.94 13.08 0.78
CA LEU A 522 -16.99 11.97 0.86
C LEU A 522 -16.84 11.50 2.32
N ALA A 523 -16.78 10.19 2.53
CA ALA A 523 -16.29 9.65 3.79
C ALA A 523 -14.76 9.68 3.79
N SER A 524 -14.15 10.15 4.87
CA SER A 524 -12.70 10.14 5.06
C SER A 524 -12.37 9.18 6.21
N GLU A 525 -11.62 8.13 5.90
CA GLU A 525 -11.47 6.94 6.74
C GLU A 525 -10.01 6.49 6.81
N PHE A 526 -9.57 5.91 7.92
CA PHE A 526 -8.19 5.40 8.04
C PHE A 526 -8.05 3.89 7.76
N THR A 527 -9.18 3.19 7.57
CA THR A 527 -9.21 1.74 7.34
C THR A 527 -9.40 1.42 5.86
N LEU A 528 -8.50 0.61 5.30
CA LEU A 528 -8.71 -0.04 4.01
C LEU A 528 -9.79 -1.11 4.16
N HIS A 529 -11.04 -0.76 3.87
CA HIS A 529 -12.10 -1.75 3.83
C HIS A 529 -11.86 -2.70 2.65
N ARG A 530 -11.56 -3.96 2.99
CA ARG A 530 -11.63 -5.10 2.08
C ARG A 530 -12.88 -5.92 2.32
N ASN A 531 -13.51 -5.75 3.48
CA ASN A 531 -14.72 -6.45 3.87
C ASN A 531 -15.95 -5.58 3.59
N GLU A 532 -16.83 -6.07 2.70
CA GLU A 532 -18.09 -5.40 2.34
C GLU A 532 -18.97 -5.13 3.57
N GLU A 533 -18.98 -5.99 4.59
CA GLU A 533 -19.78 -5.78 5.80
C GLU A 533 -19.33 -4.55 6.60
N GLU A 534 -18.03 -4.31 6.70
CA GLU A 534 -17.48 -3.15 7.42
C GLU A 534 -17.73 -1.86 6.65
N LYS A 535 -17.53 -1.90 5.33
CA LYS A 535 -17.90 -0.80 4.43
C LYS A 535 -19.39 -0.45 4.62
N GLN A 536 -20.28 -1.44 4.57
CA GLN A 536 -21.72 -1.23 4.78
C GLN A 536 -22.06 -0.66 6.16
N LYS A 537 -21.30 -0.98 7.21
CA LYS A 537 -21.48 -0.36 8.54
C LYS A 537 -21.20 1.14 8.50
N ILE A 538 -20.16 1.58 7.79
CA ILE A 538 -19.84 3.01 7.68
C ILE A 538 -20.82 3.72 6.75
N LEU A 539 -21.21 3.10 5.64
CA LEU A 539 -22.22 3.66 4.73
C LEU A 539 -23.58 3.87 5.40
N LYS A 540 -23.94 3.01 6.37
CA LYS A 540 -25.13 3.23 7.22
C LYS A 540 -25.02 4.49 8.08
N GLN A 541 -23.82 4.89 8.48
CA GLN A 541 -23.58 6.10 9.28
C GLN A 541 -23.51 7.35 8.41
N VAL A 542 -23.15 7.21 7.14
CA VAL A 542 -23.02 8.31 6.18
C VAL A 542 -23.81 8.02 4.89
N PRO A 543 -25.15 7.90 4.95
CA PRO A 543 -25.97 7.49 3.80
C PRO A 543 -25.92 8.46 2.61
N GLN A 544 -25.46 9.69 2.84
CA GLN A 544 -25.26 10.72 1.81
C GLN A 544 -23.89 10.67 1.13
N ALA A 545 -22.98 9.79 1.55
CA ALA A 545 -21.66 9.67 0.95
C ALA A 545 -21.76 9.13 -0.49
N LEU A 546 -20.98 9.72 -1.40
CA LEU A 546 -20.84 9.27 -2.78
C LEU A 546 -19.64 8.33 -2.97
N GLY A 547 -18.65 8.45 -2.09
CA GLY A 547 -17.44 7.62 -2.08
C GLY A 547 -16.64 7.78 -0.80
N GLY A 548 -15.54 7.04 -0.68
CA GLY A 548 -14.61 7.15 0.45
C GLY A 548 -13.14 7.20 0.05
N GLU A 549 -12.36 7.93 0.84
CA GLU A 549 -10.92 8.18 0.68
C GLU A 549 -10.20 8.24 2.04
N MET A 550 -8.88 8.40 2.08
CA MET A 550 -8.08 8.26 3.32
C MET A 550 -7.23 9.47 3.71
N GLU A 551 -7.31 10.60 3.00
CA GLU A 551 -6.38 11.72 3.20
C GLU A 551 -7.05 12.96 3.80
N ALA A 552 -8.33 13.20 3.52
CA ALA A 552 -8.98 14.48 3.79
C ALA A 552 -9.04 14.86 5.27
N ASN A 553 -9.17 13.89 6.17
CA ASN A 553 -9.07 14.14 7.61
C ASN A 553 -7.73 14.74 8.00
N GLY A 554 -6.63 14.30 7.37
CA GLY A 554 -5.31 14.87 7.57
C GLY A 554 -5.24 16.34 7.15
N ILE A 555 -5.86 16.69 6.02
CA ILE A 555 -5.95 18.08 5.52
C ILE A 555 -6.77 18.94 6.48
N ASN A 556 -7.94 18.45 6.90
CA ASN A 556 -8.83 19.15 7.83
C ASN A 556 -8.13 19.41 9.18
N ARG A 557 -7.41 18.41 9.73
CA ARG A 557 -6.62 18.59 10.96
C ARG A 557 -5.60 19.72 10.84
N VAL A 558 -4.93 19.85 9.69
CA VAL A 558 -3.98 20.94 9.43
C VAL A 558 -4.71 22.28 9.29
N ALA A 559 -5.84 22.33 8.60
CA ALA A 559 -6.65 23.55 8.45
C ALA A 559 -7.08 24.09 9.82
N VAL A 560 -7.65 23.23 10.67
CA VAL A 560 -8.04 23.55 12.05
C VAL A 560 -6.84 24.02 12.87
N ALA A 561 -5.72 23.29 12.83
CA ALA A 561 -4.50 23.65 13.57
C ALA A 561 -3.91 25.01 13.13
N LYS A 562 -4.06 25.38 11.85
CA LYS A 562 -3.63 26.66 11.30
C LYS A 562 -4.69 27.75 11.41
N LYS A 563 -5.84 27.50 12.07
CA LYS A 563 -6.99 28.43 12.21
C LYS A 563 -7.58 28.87 10.86
N ASP A 564 -7.77 27.91 9.96
CA ASP A 564 -8.40 28.10 8.64
C ASP A 564 -7.73 29.18 7.77
N LYS A 565 -6.39 29.30 7.92
CA LYS A 565 -5.56 30.21 7.11
C LYS A 565 -5.51 29.87 5.62
N PHE A 566 -5.94 28.68 5.24
CA PHE A 566 -6.07 28.24 3.85
C PHE A 566 -7.42 27.56 3.65
N GLN A 567 -7.97 27.66 2.46
CA GLN A 567 -9.14 26.87 2.04
C GLN A 567 -8.70 25.56 1.42
N TRP A 568 -9.50 24.51 1.58
CA TRP A 568 -9.19 23.21 1.02
C TRP A 568 -10.40 22.54 0.36
N ILE A 569 -10.14 21.69 -0.64
CA ILE A 569 -11.15 20.86 -1.29
C ILE A 569 -10.58 19.50 -1.65
N VAL A 570 -11.45 18.50 -1.73
CA VAL A 570 -11.11 17.13 -2.13
C VAL A 570 -11.87 16.81 -3.41
N ILE A 571 -11.13 16.39 -4.43
CA ILE A 571 -11.68 16.03 -5.74
C ILE A 571 -11.10 14.66 -6.09
N LYS A 572 -11.97 13.66 -6.21
CA LYS A 572 -11.55 12.27 -6.39
C LYS A 572 -12.38 11.60 -7.49
N SER A 573 -11.76 10.72 -8.28
CA SER A 573 -12.47 9.86 -9.23
C SER A 573 -12.80 8.52 -8.59
N ILE A 574 -14.00 7.99 -8.84
CA ILE A 574 -14.37 6.63 -8.45
C ILE A 574 -13.63 5.65 -9.36
N VAL A 575 -12.90 4.69 -8.80
CA VAL A 575 -12.13 3.70 -9.59
C VAL A 575 -12.36 2.26 -9.18
N ASP A 576 -13.02 2.04 -8.05
CA ASP A 576 -13.50 0.75 -7.60
C ASP A 576 -14.72 0.96 -6.67
N TRP A 577 -15.30 -0.14 -6.19
CA TRP A 577 -16.45 -0.13 -5.30
C TRP A 577 -16.09 -0.53 -3.86
N GLY A 578 -14.82 -0.57 -3.48
CA GLY A 578 -14.41 -0.84 -2.10
C GLY A 578 -14.70 -2.26 -1.60
N ASN A 579 -14.98 -3.21 -2.49
CA ASN A 579 -15.19 -4.63 -2.22
C ASN A 579 -13.92 -5.46 -2.51
N GLU A 580 -13.99 -6.79 -2.44
CA GLU A 580 -12.85 -7.68 -2.71
C GLU A 580 -12.47 -7.73 -4.22
N ASP A 581 -13.42 -7.39 -5.10
CA ASP A 581 -13.28 -7.39 -6.57
C ASP A 581 -12.61 -6.09 -7.08
N LYS A 582 -11.38 -5.82 -6.64
CA LYS A 582 -10.65 -4.60 -7.03
C LYS A 582 -9.92 -4.79 -8.36
N ASP A 583 -10.62 -4.55 -9.46
CA ASP A 583 -9.96 -4.30 -10.74
C ASP A 583 -9.23 -2.95 -10.69
N LYS A 584 -7.93 -2.96 -10.97
CA LYS A 584 -7.09 -1.75 -11.00
C LYS A 584 -7.06 -1.07 -12.37
N THR A 585 -7.70 -1.64 -13.39
CA THR A 585 -7.69 -1.13 -14.77
C THR A 585 -8.17 0.32 -14.88
N TRP A 586 -9.13 0.73 -14.04
CA TRP A 586 -9.71 2.08 -14.05
C TRP A 586 -8.88 3.12 -13.30
N GLN A 587 -7.91 2.73 -12.49
CA GLN A 587 -7.12 3.67 -11.68
C GLN A 587 -6.37 4.72 -12.52
N PRO A 588 -5.65 4.35 -13.61
CA PRO A 588 -4.98 5.34 -14.45
C PRO A 588 -5.97 6.33 -15.09
N PHE A 589 -7.06 5.82 -15.69
CA PHE A 589 -8.06 6.67 -16.35
C PHE A 589 -8.75 7.62 -15.37
N GLY A 590 -9.15 7.12 -14.19
CA GLY A 590 -9.78 7.92 -13.16
C GLY A 590 -8.84 9.01 -12.60
N ALA A 591 -7.59 8.65 -12.30
CA ALA A 591 -6.60 9.61 -11.80
C ALA A 591 -6.31 10.72 -12.83
N VAL A 592 -6.11 10.36 -14.11
CA VAL A 592 -5.89 11.33 -15.19
C VAL A 592 -7.12 12.21 -15.41
N SER A 593 -8.31 11.62 -15.46
CA SER A 593 -9.56 12.38 -15.65
C SER A 593 -9.76 13.39 -14.52
N CYS A 594 -9.52 12.98 -13.27
CA CYS A 594 -9.61 13.85 -12.10
C CYS A 594 -8.61 15.01 -12.18
N ALA A 595 -7.34 14.75 -12.49
CA ALA A 595 -6.35 15.81 -12.67
C ALA A 595 -6.74 16.76 -13.82
N ARG A 596 -7.11 16.23 -14.99
CA ARG A 596 -7.44 17.06 -16.15
C ARG A 596 -8.69 17.91 -15.94
N PHE A 597 -9.66 17.42 -15.19
CA PHE A 597 -10.82 18.19 -14.77
C PHE A 597 -10.43 19.40 -13.90
N VAL A 598 -9.59 19.19 -12.89
CA VAL A 598 -9.10 20.28 -12.03
C VAL A 598 -8.32 21.30 -12.85
N LEU A 599 -7.45 20.83 -13.76
CA LEU A 599 -6.69 21.70 -14.67
C LEU A 599 -7.60 22.55 -15.56
N LYS A 600 -8.65 21.95 -16.14
CA LYS A 600 -9.65 22.65 -16.96
C LYS A 600 -10.30 23.78 -16.17
N CYS A 601 -10.81 23.48 -14.97
CA CYS A 601 -11.51 24.48 -14.14
C CYS A 601 -10.61 25.64 -13.72
N LEU A 602 -9.30 25.39 -13.55
CA LEU A 602 -8.31 26.43 -13.25
C LEU A 602 -7.87 27.24 -14.49
N LYS A 603 -8.19 26.79 -15.71
CA LYS A 603 -7.89 27.48 -16.98
C LYS A 603 -9.07 28.27 -17.54
N ASP A 604 -10.30 27.77 -17.41
CA ASP A 604 -11.49 28.29 -18.12
C ASP A 604 -12.11 29.55 -17.48
N GLN A 605 -11.29 30.46 -16.95
CA GLN A 605 -11.77 31.67 -16.30
C GLN A 605 -11.64 32.90 -17.23
N PRO A 606 -12.63 33.81 -17.24
CA PRO A 606 -12.74 34.89 -18.23
C PRO A 606 -11.66 35.98 -18.11
N ASP A 607 -10.95 36.04 -16.98
CA ASP A 607 -9.81 36.95 -16.78
C ASP A 607 -8.50 36.21 -17.08
N GLU A 608 -7.58 36.80 -17.86
CA GLU A 608 -6.25 36.23 -18.23
C GLU A 608 -5.28 36.01 -17.03
N GLY A 609 -5.79 35.93 -15.81
CA GLY A 609 -5.04 35.82 -14.55
C GLY A 609 -5.30 34.52 -13.78
N ASP A 610 -4.46 34.27 -12.77
CA ASP A 610 -4.62 33.15 -11.84
C ASP A 610 -5.95 33.29 -11.06
N PRO A 611 -6.92 32.37 -11.22
CA PRO A 611 -8.27 32.53 -10.69
C PRO A 611 -8.35 32.44 -9.16
N LEU A 612 -7.26 32.00 -8.53
CA LEU A 612 -7.17 31.88 -7.08
C LEU A 612 -6.42 33.05 -6.44
N LYS A 613 -5.76 33.93 -7.21
CA LYS A 613 -5.24 35.19 -6.66
C LYS A 613 -6.39 36.12 -6.25
N LYS A 614 -6.14 36.95 -5.24
CA LYS A 614 -7.03 38.08 -4.92
C LYS A 614 -6.95 39.07 -6.09
N GLN A 615 -8.11 39.50 -6.61
CA GLN A 615 -8.20 40.78 -7.32
C GLN A 615 -7.88 41.92 -6.35
#